data_AF-S6A7U4-F1
#
_entry.id   AF-S6A7U4-F1
#
_cell.length_a   1.000
_cell.length_b   1.000
_cell.length_c   1.000
_cell.angle_alpha   90.00
_cell.angle_beta   90.00
_cell.angle_gamma   90.00
#
_symmetry.space_group_name_H-M   'P 1'
#
loop_
_entity.id
_entity.type
_entity.pdbx_description
1 polymer ?
#
loop_
_entity_poly.entity_id
_entity_poly.type
_entity_poly.pdbx_seq_one_letter_code
_entity_poly.pdbx_strand_id
1 'polypeptide(L)'
;MIGAFQNYVGVNGSVESLLYFGSKQISLINSRLEFKTGCNINVYDMSLVKAVLYSLIFSKESIEWNGKVYEFVSRQKESYLVSNDLKSVSEKIIGMILSNCRTFKFHDTSMTSHIRSSALIDNNCFIMSDGGNIAAYLYMFKNRSSEYKKYYERIVEWARFVVSQFYDFVLEPQVLNSPYIKLDWLVVDNNEYIFDAEQFSDDSIRFIALATLFFQSP
;
A
#
# COMPACT_ATOMS: atom_id res chain seq x y z
N MET A 1 3.52 10.32 14.56
CA MET A 1 3.61 9.36 15.67
C MET A 1 5.09 9.16 15.98
N ILE A 2 5.55 9.53 17.17
CA ILE A 2 6.98 9.43 17.54
C ILE A 2 7.29 7.96 17.86
N GLY A 3 8.39 7.42 17.34
CA GLY A 3 8.87 6.06 17.65
C GLY A 3 8.36 4.95 16.73
N ALA A 4 7.56 5.28 15.71
CA ALA A 4 6.98 4.28 14.81
C ALA A 4 8.03 3.55 13.98
N PHE A 5 9.07 4.26 13.49
CA PHE A 5 10.14 3.64 12.74
C PHE A 5 10.99 2.73 13.63
N GLN A 6 11.33 3.17 14.85
CA GLN A 6 12.08 2.33 15.78
C GLN A 6 11.31 1.06 16.17
N ASN A 7 9.99 1.16 16.36
CA ASN A 7 9.14 0.00 16.61
C ASN A 7 9.15 -0.96 15.40
N TYR A 8 9.05 -0.44 14.19
CA TYR A 8 9.15 -1.24 12.97
C TYR A 8 10.47 -2.01 12.89
N VAL A 9 11.60 -1.35 13.18
CA VAL A 9 12.92 -2.01 13.23
C VAL A 9 12.95 -3.11 14.29
N GLY A 10 12.40 -2.85 15.48
CA GLY A 10 12.37 -3.83 16.57
C GLY A 10 11.54 -5.07 16.26
N VAL A 11 10.35 -4.91 15.67
CA VAL A 11 9.43 -6.00 15.36
C VAL A 11 9.89 -6.84 14.15
N ASN A 12 10.58 -6.25 13.19
CA ASN A 12 10.98 -6.91 11.94
C ASN A 12 12.41 -7.50 11.98
N GLY A 13 12.83 -8.03 13.13
CA GLY A 13 14.10 -8.78 13.23
C GLY A 13 15.35 -7.92 13.39
N SER A 14 15.23 -6.67 13.87
CA SER A 14 16.32 -5.71 14.11
C SER A 14 17.02 -5.21 12.84
N VAL A 15 18.00 -4.33 13.03
CA VAL A 15 18.82 -3.73 11.97
C VAL A 15 19.54 -4.76 11.10
N GLU A 16 19.95 -5.89 11.67
CA GLU A 16 20.65 -6.92 10.91
C GLU A 16 19.76 -7.59 9.85
N SER A 17 18.45 -7.69 10.09
CA SER A 17 17.51 -8.27 9.14
C SER A 17 17.10 -7.29 8.03
N LEU A 18 17.18 -5.98 8.32
CA LEU A 18 16.84 -4.92 7.36
C LEU A 18 17.99 -4.58 6.40
N LEU A 19 19.23 -4.77 6.83
CA LEU A 19 20.42 -4.56 5.99
C LEU A 19 20.72 -5.80 5.16
N TYR A 20 21.11 -5.60 3.90
CA TYR A 20 21.47 -6.70 3.00
C TYR A 20 22.62 -7.52 3.57
N PHE A 21 22.32 -8.76 3.95
CA PHE A 21 23.24 -9.66 4.67
C PHE A 21 23.86 -9.03 5.94
N GLY A 22 23.13 -8.13 6.58
CA GLY A 22 23.52 -7.49 7.83
C GLY A 22 24.57 -6.38 7.69
N SER A 23 24.84 -5.75 8.83
CA SER A 23 25.65 -4.53 8.92
C SER A 23 27.14 -4.71 8.59
N LYS A 24 27.64 -5.95 8.57
CA LYS A 24 29.01 -6.26 8.14
C LYS A 24 29.19 -6.10 6.63
N GLN A 25 28.14 -6.35 5.85
CA GLN A 25 28.20 -6.27 4.39
C GLN A 25 27.75 -4.90 3.89
N ILE A 26 26.61 -4.40 4.39
CA ILE A 26 26.12 -3.05 4.08
C ILE A 26 25.71 -2.36 5.37
N SER A 27 26.31 -1.21 5.68
CA SER A 27 26.04 -0.46 6.91
C SER A 27 25.13 0.76 6.73
N LEU A 28 24.63 0.99 5.51
CA LEU A 28 23.97 2.21 5.09
C LEU A 28 22.77 1.89 4.20
N ILE A 29 21.63 2.53 4.47
CA ILE A 29 20.47 2.56 3.57
C ILE A 29 20.36 3.99 3.04
N ASN A 30 20.33 4.16 1.72
CA ASN A 30 20.09 5.44 1.08
C ASN A 30 18.78 5.41 0.30
N SER A 31 18.05 6.52 0.34
CA SER A 31 16.85 6.71 -0.47
C SER A 31 16.80 8.15 -0.98
N ARG A 32 16.44 8.29 -2.26
CA ARG A 32 16.18 9.56 -2.93
C ARG A 32 14.83 9.45 -3.62
N LEU A 33 13.91 10.33 -3.26
CA LEU A 33 12.58 10.42 -3.84
C LEU A 33 12.44 11.76 -4.55
N GLU A 34 12.11 11.72 -5.84
CA GLU A 34 11.94 12.92 -6.67
C GLU A 34 10.46 13.08 -7.03
N PHE A 35 9.93 14.26 -6.74
CA PHE A 35 8.52 14.62 -6.95
C PHE A 35 8.44 15.78 -7.94
N LYS A 36 7.77 15.53 -9.07
CA LYS A 36 7.48 16.58 -10.06
C LYS A 36 6.16 17.26 -9.73
N THR A 37 6.19 18.56 -9.48
CA THR A 37 5.00 19.38 -9.23
C THR A 37 4.97 20.56 -10.21
N GLY A 38 4.18 20.44 -11.27
CA GLY A 38 4.21 21.40 -12.39
C GLY A 38 5.57 21.39 -13.09
N CYS A 39 6.24 22.55 -13.13
CA CYS A 39 7.58 22.71 -13.69
C CYS A 39 8.72 22.51 -12.67
N ASN A 40 8.40 22.35 -11.38
CA ASN A 40 9.40 22.20 -10.33
C ASN A 40 9.64 20.73 -9.98
N ILE A 41 10.89 20.42 -9.63
CA ILE A 41 11.29 19.13 -9.07
C ILE A 41 11.64 19.37 -7.61
N ASN A 42 11.02 18.59 -6.74
CA ASN A 42 11.27 18.57 -5.30
C ASN A 42 11.89 17.23 -4.95
N VAL A 43 12.92 17.21 -4.11
CA VAL A 43 13.62 15.98 -3.74
C VAL A 43 13.58 15.78 -2.24
N TYR A 44 13.37 14.55 -1.81
CA TYR A 44 13.64 14.09 -0.45
C TYR A 44 14.78 13.08 -0.49
N ASP A 45 15.86 13.38 0.23
CA ASP A 45 17.04 12.53 0.35
C ASP A 45 17.22 12.12 1.81
N MET A 46 17.49 10.84 2.04
CA MET A 46 17.78 10.31 3.36
C MET A 46 18.84 9.21 3.33
N SER A 47 19.58 9.13 4.43
CA SER A 47 20.54 8.08 4.71
C SER A 47 20.34 7.57 6.14
N LEU A 48 20.23 6.25 6.29
CA LEU A 48 20.16 5.58 7.59
C LEU A 48 21.41 4.76 7.83
N VAL A 49 21.96 4.85 9.04
CA VAL A 49 23.09 4.04 9.48
C VAL A 49 22.74 3.27 10.73
N LYS A 50 23.40 2.11 10.90
CA LYS A 50 23.34 1.38 12.17
C LYS A 50 23.98 2.22 13.29
N ALA A 51 23.24 2.41 14.36
CA ALA A 51 23.71 2.96 15.62
C ALA A 51 23.87 1.85 16.69
N VAL A 52 24.31 2.26 17.88
CA VAL A 52 24.42 1.38 19.04
C VAL A 52 23.03 0.84 19.42
N LEU A 53 22.97 -0.32 20.09
CA LEU A 53 21.74 -0.98 20.56
C LEU A 53 20.80 -1.40 19.42
N TYR A 54 21.34 -1.86 18.29
CA TYR A 54 20.56 -2.39 17.17
C TYR A 54 19.44 -1.43 16.71
N SER A 55 19.78 -0.15 16.56
CA SER A 55 18.87 0.87 16.03
C SER A 55 19.39 1.43 14.70
N LEU A 56 18.47 1.90 13.85
CA LEU A 56 18.78 2.69 12.67
C LEU A 56 18.50 4.15 12.97
N ILE A 57 19.43 5.03 12.63
CA ILE A 57 19.28 6.48 12.79
C ILE A 57 19.55 7.19 11.46
N PHE A 58 18.93 8.34 11.28
CA PHE A 58 19.16 9.21 10.12
C PHE A 58 20.56 9.82 10.22
N SER A 59 21.52 9.35 9.42
CA SER A 59 22.83 10.00 9.28
C SER A 59 22.76 11.25 8.42
N LYS A 60 21.83 11.26 7.46
CA LYS A 60 21.49 12.41 6.62
C LYS A 60 19.99 12.42 6.39
N GLU A 61 19.41 13.62 6.40
CA GLU A 61 18.07 13.86 5.91
C GLU A 61 18.04 15.27 5.32
N SER A 62 17.53 15.42 4.11
CA SER A 62 17.51 16.70 3.43
C SER A 62 16.38 16.78 2.41
N ILE A 63 16.01 18.00 2.07
CA ILE A 63 15.12 18.28 0.95
C ILE A 63 15.80 19.17 -0.08
N GLU A 64 15.48 18.97 -1.35
CA GLU A 64 15.81 19.91 -2.42
C GLU A 64 14.53 20.63 -2.85
N TRP A 65 14.56 21.95 -2.84
CA TRP A 65 13.44 22.79 -3.25
C TRP A 65 13.96 23.97 -4.08
N ASN A 66 13.46 24.11 -5.32
CA ASN A 66 13.91 25.11 -6.28
C ASN A 66 15.44 25.13 -6.49
N GLY A 67 16.06 23.94 -6.60
CA GLY A 67 17.50 23.77 -6.79
C GLY A 67 18.36 24.13 -5.58
N LYS A 68 17.75 24.39 -4.41
CA LYS A 68 18.44 24.61 -3.14
C LYS A 68 18.24 23.41 -2.23
N VAL A 69 19.33 22.94 -1.64
CA VAL A 69 19.32 21.84 -0.66
C VAL A 69 19.20 22.42 0.75
N TYR A 70 18.28 21.85 1.54
CA TYR A 70 18.09 22.15 2.95
C TYR A 70 18.31 20.86 3.73
N GLU A 71 19.35 20.83 4.57
CA GLU A 71 19.68 19.68 5.41
C GLU A 71 19.02 19.83 6.79
N PHE A 72 18.48 18.72 7.30
CA PHE A 72 17.91 18.65 8.64
C PHE A 72 18.95 18.15 9.65
N VAL A 73 18.59 18.25 10.93
CA VAL A 73 19.42 17.76 12.03
C VAL A 73 19.63 16.26 11.88
N SER A 74 20.88 15.84 11.75
CA SER A 74 21.26 14.44 11.68
C SER A 74 21.26 13.74 13.05
N ARG A 75 21.39 12.41 13.02
CA ARG A 75 21.46 11.49 14.15
C ARG A 75 20.17 11.34 14.95
N GLN A 76 19.04 11.63 14.32
CA GLN A 76 17.72 11.40 14.89
C GLN A 76 17.29 9.95 14.68
N LYS A 77 16.49 9.42 15.62
CA LYS A 77 15.87 8.09 15.52
C LYS A 77 14.64 8.08 14.61
N GLU A 78 14.07 9.24 14.34
CA GLU A 78 12.87 9.42 13.52
C GLU A 78 13.14 10.55 12.52
N SER A 79 12.38 10.59 11.44
CA SER A 79 12.46 11.66 10.44
C SER A 79 12.08 13.01 11.04
N TYR A 80 12.84 14.06 10.71
CA TYR A 80 12.51 15.44 11.05
C TYR A 80 11.16 15.87 10.45
N LEU A 81 10.80 15.35 9.27
CA LEU A 81 9.55 15.67 8.58
C LEU A 81 8.29 15.16 9.30
N VAL A 82 8.45 14.27 10.28
CA VAL A 82 7.34 13.77 11.14
C VAL A 82 7.17 14.65 12.39
N SER A 83 8.07 15.60 12.64
CA SER A 83 7.96 16.53 13.76
C SER A 83 6.84 17.55 13.55
N ASN A 84 6.28 18.07 14.64
CA ASN A 84 5.31 19.18 14.59
C ASN A 84 5.98 20.54 14.33
N ASP A 85 7.30 20.57 14.14
CA ASP A 85 8.12 21.79 14.13
C ASP A 85 8.50 22.24 12.71
N LEU A 86 7.77 21.82 11.68
CA LEU A 86 8.04 22.23 10.29
C LEU A 86 7.87 23.75 10.13
N LYS A 87 8.97 24.45 9.83
CA LYS A 87 9.03 25.92 9.81
C LYS A 87 8.85 26.47 8.41
N SER A 88 9.51 25.87 7.42
CA SER A 88 9.48 26.35 6.04
C SER A 88 8.29 25.80 5.25
N VAL A 89 7.93 26.50 4.16
CA VAL A 89 6.88 26.04 3.24
C VAL A 89 7.31 24.76 2.51
N SER A 90 8.59 24.65 2.14
CA SER A 90 9.14 23.48 1.46
C SER A 90 9.09 22.22 2.32
N GLU A 91 9.43 22.33 3.62
CA GLU A 91 9.26 21.25 4.61
C GLU A 91 7.83 20.74 4.66
N LYS A 92 6.85 21.66 4.77
CA LYS A 92 5.43 21.31 4.86
C LYS A 92 4.92 20.62 3.60
N ILE A 93 5.34 21.10 2.42
CA ILE A 93 4.92 20.51 1.14
C ILE A 93 5.48 19.10 0.99
N ILE A 94 6.78 18.90 1.23
CA ILE A 94 7.38 17.56 1.10
C ILE A 94 6.84 16.62 2.17
N GLY A 95 6.67 17.09 3.41
CA GLY A 95 6.02 16.32 4.47
C GLY A 95 4.59 15.90 4.08
N MET A 96 3.83 16.78 3.43
CA MET A 96 2.50 16.47 2.92
C MET A 96 2.51 15.47 1.75
N ILE A 97 3.49 15.57 0.83
CA ILE A 97 3.63 14.60 -0.26
C ILE A 97 3.92 13.21 0.32
N LEU A 98 4.89 13.11 1.22
CA LEU A 98 5.27 11.85 1.87
C LEU A 98 4.15 11.26 2.73
N SER A 99 3.39 12.10 3.45
CA SER A 99 2.26 11.62 4.26
C SER A 99 1.09 11.10 3.42
N ASN A 100 0.98 11.56 2.18
CA ASN A 100 0.00 11.05 1.21
C ASN A 100 0.47 9.79 0.48
N CYS A 101 1.76 9.41 0.59
CA CYS A 101 2.23 8.11 0.09
C CYS A 101 1.62 6.98 0.94
N ARG A 102 0.68 6.24 0.35
CA ARG A 102 0.07 5.09 1.00
C ARG A 102 0.94 3.85 0.82
N THR A 103 1.11 3.09 1.89
CA THR A 103 1.72 1.77 1.81
C THR A 103 0.63 0.73 1.65
N PHE A 104 0.78 -0.14 0.66
CA PHE A 104 -0.12 -1.28 0.44
C PHE A 104 0.60 -2.58 0.82
N LYS A 105 -0.07 -3.40 1.60
CA LYS A 105 0.49 -4.54 2.33
C LYS A 105 -0.46 -5.73 2.22
N PHE A 106 -0.59 -6.29 1.02
CA PHE A 106 -1.43 -7.47 0.75
C PHE A 106 -0.76 -8.79 1.15
N HIS A 107 0.04 -8.78 2.22
CA HIS A 107 0.80 -9.94 2.66
C HIS A 107 0.00 -10.84 3.61
N ASP A 108 -0.92 -10.27 4.39
CA ASP A 108 -1.83 -11.08 5.20
C ASP A 108 -2.92 -11.69 4.32
N THR A 109 -2.73 -12.96 3.97
CA THR A 109 -3.66 -13.80 3.22
C THR A 109 -4.28 -14.88 4.10
N SER A 110 -4.11 -14.79 5.42
CA SER A 110 -4.66 -15.73 6.39
C SER A 110 -6.19 -15.85 6.26
N MET A 111 -6.78 -16.92 6.79
CA MET A 111 -8.24 -17.07 6.77
C MET A 111 -8.97 -15.96 7.54
N THR A 112 -8.30 -15.33 8.51
CA THR A 112 -8.81 -14.19 9.27
C THR A 112 -8.48 -12.83 8.64
N SER A 113 -7.82 -12.82 7.48
CA SER A 113 -7.43 -11.58 6.80
C SER A 113 -8.66 -10.78 6.37
N HIS A 114 -8.52 -9.46 6.39
CA HIS A 114 -9.61 -8.58 6.00
C HIS A 114 -9.99 -8.75 4.53
N ILE A 115 -9.04 -9.10 3.65
CA ILE A 115 -9.30 -9.31 2.22
C ILE A 115 -10.21 -10.51 1.93
N ARG A 116 -10.23 -11.51 2.82
CA ARG A 116 -11.16 -12.67 2.75
C ARG A 116 -12.48 -12.43 3.50
N SER A 117 -12.56 -11.34 4.26
CA SER A 117 -13.72 -11.01 5.09
C SER A 117 -14.76 -10.17 4.31
N SER A 118 -15.95 -10.04 4.87
CA SER A 118 -16.96 -9.11 4.35
C SER A 118 -16.56 -7.65 4.62
N ALA A 119 -16.82 -6.77 3.67
CA ALA A 119 -16.60 -5.33 3.78
C ALA A 119 -17.92 -4.56 3.81
N LEU A 120 -17.96 -3.41 4.46
CA LEU A 120 -19.06 -2.46 4.27
C LEU A 120 -19.04 -1.94 2.84
N ILE A 121 -20.20 -1.93 2.18
CA ILE A 121 -20.33 -1.50 0.78
C ILE A 121 -19.88 -0.05 0.60
N ASP A 122 -20.14 0.82 1.59
CA ASP A 122 -19.77 2.23 1.55
C ASP A 122 -18.27 2.50 1.68
N ASN A 123 -17.48 1.50 2.11
CA ASN A 123 -16.02 1.59 2.13
C ASN A 123 -15.44 1.39 0.71
N ASN A 124 -15.84 2.22 -0.26
CA ASN A 124 -15.49 2.06 -1.68
C ASN A 124 -14.82 3.28 -2.32
N CYS A 125 -14.53 4.34 -1.56
CA CYS A 125 -13.89 5.55 -2.08
C CYS A 125 -12.46 5.33 -2.58
N PHE A 126 -11.71 4.43 -1.95
CA PHE A 126 -10.34 4.05 -2.30
C PHE A 126 -10.06 2.63 -1.82
N ILE A 127 -9.13 1.92 -2.45
CA ILE A 127 -8.66 0.63 -1.92
C ILE A 127 -7.88 0.84 -0.59
N MET A 128 -8.17 0.01 0.41
CA MET A 128 -7.51 0.02 1.72
C MET A 128 -6.10 -0.59 1.62
N SER A 129 -5.22 -0.19 2.53
CA SER A 129 -3.82 -0.63 2.53
C SER A 129 -3.65 -2.14 2.72
N ASP A 130 -4.59 -2.81 3.37
CA ASP A 130 -4.63 -4.26 3.58
C ASP A 130 -5.51 -5.00 2.55
N GLY A 131 -6.18 -4.27 1.65
CA GLY A 131 -7.10 -4.84 0.67
C GLY A 131 -8.46 -5.27 1.25
N GLY A 132 -8.75 -4.94 2.51
CA GLY A 132 -9.95 -5.41 3.20
C GLY A 132 -11.29 -4.97 2.62
N ASN A 133 -11.29 -3.97 1.74
CA ASN A 133 -12.49 -3.46 1.09
C ASN A 133 -12.55 -3.78 -0.42
N ILE A 134 -11.77 -4.74 -0.90
CA ILE A 134 -11.66 -5.03 -2.33
C ILE A 134 -13.01 -5.36 -2.97
N ALA A 135 -13.89 -6.09 -2.28
CA ALA A 135 -15.23 -6.41 -2.75
C ALA A 135 -16.07 -5.13 -2.97
N ALA A 136 -16.11 -4.25 -1.97
CA ALA A 136 -16.82 -2.96 -2.05
C ALA A 136 -16.23 -2.05 -3.14
N TYR A 137 -14.91 -2.04 -3.29
CA TYR A 137 -14.22 -1.24 -4.29
C TYR A 137 -14.52 -1.72 -5.72
N LEU A 138 -14.42 -3.02 -5.97
CA LEU A 138 -14.77 -3.61 -7.27
C LEU A 138 -16.26 -3.46 -7.59
N TYR A 139 -17.14 -3.55 -6.59
CA TYR A 139 -18.57 -3.33 -6.75
C TYR A 139 -18.87 -1.91 -7.26
N MET A 140 -18.20 -0.91 -6.70
CA MET A 140 -18.30 0.47 -7.16
C MET A 140 -17.83 0.63 -8.61
N PHE A 141 -16.72 0.00 -9.01
CA PHE A 141 -16.30 0.02 -10.42
C PHE A 141 -17.29 -0.65 -11.36
N LYS A 142 -17.88 -1.79 -10.95
CA LYS A 142 -18.85 -2.53 -11.76
C LYS A 142 -20.13 -1.74 -12.02
N ASN A 143 -20.58 -0.93 -11.05
CA ASN A 143 -21.93 -0.33 -11.06
C ASN A 143 -22.01 1.17 -11.32
N ARG A 144 -20.88 1.93 -11.32
CA ARG A 144 -20.94 3.40 -11.35
C ARG A 144 -21.24 4.01 -12.72
N SER A 145 -20.37 3.83 -13.70
CA SER A 145 -20.57 4.31 -15.07
C SER A 145 -19.78 3.44 -16.05
N SER A 146 -20.08 3.53 -17.35
CA SER A 146 -19.35 2.80 -18.39
C SER A 146 -17.84 3.08 -18.37
N GLU A 147 -17.45 4.30 -17.97
CA GLU A 147 -16.04 4.66 -17.83
C GLU A 147 -15.35 3.89 -16.70
N TYR A 148 -16.01 3.69 -15.56
CA TYR A 148 -15.42 2.93 -14.45
C TYR A 148 -15.42 1.43 -14.72
N LYS A 149 -16.45 0.94 -15.43
CA LYS A 149 -16.61 -0.48 -15.76
C LYS A 149 -15.42 -1.04 -16.56
N LYS A 150 -14.79 -0.23 -17.42
CA LYS A 150 -13.60 -0.64 -18.18
C LYS A 150 -12.41 -1.03 -17.27
N TYR A 151 -12.27 -0.39 -16.10
CA TYR A 151 -11.22 -0.72 -15.14
C TYR A 151 -11.53 -2.03 -14.42
N TYR A 152 -12.80 -2.25 -14.06
CA TYR A 152 -13.26 -3.54 -13.54
C TYR A 152 -12.99 -4.67 -14.54
N GLU A 153 -13.39 -4.50 -15.80
CA GLU A 153 -13.18 -5.50 -16.86
C GLU A 153 -11.70 -5.82 -17.04
N ARG A 154 -10.82 -4.81 -17.03
CA ARG A 154 -9.37 -5.01 -17.05
C ARG A 154 -8.87 -5.81 -15.85
N ILE A 155 -9.35 -5.53 -14.65
CA ILE A 155 -8.97 -6.29 -13.44
C ILE A 155 -9.41 -7.76 -13.58
N VAL A 156 -10.62 -8.00 -14.07
CA VAL A 156 -11.15 -9.34 -14.32
C VAL A 156 -10.30 -10.09 -15.36
N GLU A 157 -9.89 -9.43 -16.45
CA GLU A 157 -9.00 -10.02 -17.45
C GLU A 157 -7.66 -10.49 -16.86
N TRP A 158 -7.03 -9.65 -16.04
CA TRP A 158 -5.79 -10.03 -15.37
C TRP A 158 -5.99 -11.12 -14.32
N ALA A 159 -7.11 -11.11 -13.60
CA ALA A 159 -7.47 -12.17 -12.66
C ALA A 159 -7.65 -13.52 -13.39
N ARG A 160 -8.33 -13.53 -14.54
CA ARG A 160 -8.47 -14.72 -15.41
C ARG A 160 -7.13 -15.25 -15.91
N PHE A 161 -6.21 -14.34 -16.26
CA PHE A 161 -4.88 -14.72 -16.73
C PHE A 161 -4.07 -15.48 -15.66
N VAL A 162 -4.20 -15.12 -14.39
CA VAL A 162 -3.47 -15.76 -13.28
C VAL A 162 -4.24 -16.93 -12.66
N VAL A 163 -5.56 -16.84 -12.63
CA VAL A 163 -6.44 -17.86 -12.04
C VAL A 163 -7.28 -18.46 -13.17
N SER A 164 -6.79 -19.54 -13.78
CA SER A 164 -7.39 -20.11 -15.00
C SER A 164 -8.86 -20.53 -14.84
N GLN A 165 -9.26 -20.93 -13.63
CA GLN A 165 -10.63 -21.33 -13.33
C GLN A 165 -11.54 -20.14 -13.01
N PHE A 166 -11.01 -18.94 -12.79
CA PHE A 166 -11.81 -17.76 -12.45
C PHE A 166 -12.56 -17.24 -13.69
N TYR A 167 -13.86 -17.01 -13.56
CA TYR A 167 -14.70 -16.44 -14.61
C TYR A 167 -15.00 -14.96 -14.35
N ASP A 168 -15.70 -14.61 -13.27
CA ASP A 168 -16.00 -13.23 -12.90
C ASP A 168 -16.24 -13.14 -11.38
N PHE A 169 -16.17 -11.92 -10.83
CA PHE A 169 -16.57 -11.68 -9.45
C PHE A 169 -18.10 -11.61 -9.31
N VAL A 170 -18.61 -12.22 -8.25
CA VAL A 170 -19.97 -12.06 -7.74
C VAL A 170 -19.92 -11.00 -6.65
N LEU A 171 -20.45 -9.81 -6.95
CA LEU A 171 -20.36 -8.65 -6.09
C LEU A 171 -21.77 -8.14 -5.80
N GLU A 172 -22.39 -8.72 -4.78
CA GLU A 172 -23.75 -8.40 -4.38
C GLU A 172 -23.85 -8.21 -2.86
N PRO A 173 -24.70 -7.29 -2.39
CA PRO A 173 -24.98 -7.17 -0.96
C PRO A 173 -25.43 -8.50 -0.35
N GLN A 174 -24.96 -8.83 0.84
CA GLN A 174 -25.38 -10.06 1.51
C GLN A 174 -26.86 -9.98 1.86
N VAL A 175 -27.65 -10.99 1.46
CA VAL A 175 -29.12 -11.00 1.66
C VAL A 175 -29.51 -10.83 3.13
N LEU A 176 -28.79 -11.48 4.04
CA LEU A 176 -29.05 -11.41 5.48
C LEU A 176 -28.34 -10.25 6.19
N ASN A 177 -27.48 -9.51 5.48
CA ASN A 177 -26.69 -8.41 6.03
C ASN A 177 -26.36 -7.38 4.92
N SER A 178 -27.41 -6.69 4.44
CA SER A 178 -27.34 -5.84 3.24
C SER A 178 -26.32 -4.69 3.25
N PRO A 179 -25.80 -4.17 4.39
CA PRO A 179 -24.70 -3.21 4.36
C PRO A 179 -23.35 -3.81 3.96
N TYR A 180 -23.24 -5.14 3.94
CA TYR A 180 -21.98 -5.85 3.73
C TYR A 180 -21.96 -6.59 2.38
N ILE A 181 -20.75 -6.73 1.84
CA ILE A 181 -20.44 -7.44 0.59
C ILE A 181 -19.22 -8.32 0.80
N LYS A 182 -19.15 -9.45 0.08
CA LYS A 182 -18.01 -10.37 0.07
C LYS A 182 -17.37 -10.44 -1.32
N LEU A 183 -16.11 -10.87 -1.36
CA LEU A 183 -15.39 -11.12 -2.61
C LEU A 183 -15.70 -12.55 -3.06
N ASP A 184 -16.86 -12.74 -3.66
CA ASP A 184 -17.27 -14.02 -4.20
C ASP A 184 -16.96 -14.08 -5.70
N TRP A 185 -16.91 -15.28 -6.28
CA TRP A 185 -16.50 -15.48 -7.67
C TRP A 185 -17.09 -16.75 -8.30
N LEU A 186 -17.13 -16.75 -9.64
CA LEU A 186 -17.62 -17.86 -10.45
C LEU A 186 -16.47 -18.60 -11.14
N VAL A 187 -16.69 -19.88 -11.41
CA VAL A 187 -15.76 -20.71 -12.17
C VAL A 187 -16.14 -20.76 -13.65
N VAL A 188 -15.14 -20.86 -14.53
CA VAL A 188 -15.35 -21.09 -15.96
C VAL A 188 -16.14 -22.39 -16.16
N ASP A 189 -17.12 -22.36 -17.07
CA ASP A 189 -17.98 -23.51 -17.39
C ASP A 189 -18.87 -24.04 -16.24
N ASN A 190 -18.99 -23.32 -15.11
CA ASN A 190 -19.92 -23.63 -14.04
C ASN A 190 -20.42 -22.38 -13.30
N ASN A 191 -21.67 -21.99 -13.58
CA ASN A 191 -22.33 -20.84 -12.95
C ASN A 191 -23.32 -21.23 -11.84
N GLU A 192 -23.40 -22.52 -11.47
CA GLU A 192 -24.33 -22.98 -10.43
C GLU A 192 -23.77 -22.83 -9.01
N TYR A 193 -22.43 -22.81 -8.88
CA TYR A 193 -21.75 -22.70 -7.59
C TYR A 193 -20.97 -21.38 -7.49
N ILE A 194 -21.24 -20.64 -6.41
CA ILE A 194 -20.52 -19.41 -6.07
C ILE A 194 -19.42 -19.77 -5.07
N PHE A 195 -18.19 -19.43 -5.43
CA PHE A 195 -17.03 -19.61 -4.58
C PHE A 195 -16.80 -18.34 -3.76
N ASP A 196 -16.39 -18.51 -2.51
CA ASP A 196 -16.04 -17.37 -1.66
C ASP A 196 -14.54 -17.02 -1.76
N ALA A 197 -14.18 -15.94 -1.06
CA ALA A 197 -12.81 -15.46 -1.01
C ALA A 197 -11.84 -16.45 -0.34
N GLU A 198 -12.31 -17.36 0.53
CA GLU A 198 -11.46 -18.35 1.22
C GLU A 198 -10.93 -19.40 0.23
N GLN A 199 -11.66 -19.64 -0.85
CA GLN A 199 -11.31 -20.61 -1.88
C GLN A 199 -10.26 -20.09 -2.89
N PHE A 200 -9.82 -18.84 -2.79
CA PHE A 200 -8.62 -18.38 -3.50
C PHE A 200 -7.36 -18.91 -2.82
N SER A 201 -6.36 -19.30 -3.62
CA SER A 201 -5.00 -19.47 -3.11
C SER A 201 -4.45 -18.14 -2.61
N ASP A 202 -3.46 -18.19 -1.71
CA ASP A 202 -2.80 -16.99 -1.17
C ASP A 202 -2.17 -16.13 -2.26
N ASP A 203 -1.61 -16.75 -3.30
CA ASP A 203 -1.03 -16.04 -4.43
C ASP A 203 -2.10 -15.40 -5.31
N SER A 204 -3.22 -16.09 -5.52
CA SER A 204 -4.36 -15.58 -6.29
C SER A 204 -4.95 -14.33 -5.66
N ILE A 205 -5.26 -14.37 -4.36
CA ILE A 205 -5.91 -13.24 -3.70
C ILE A 205 -4.97 -12.03 -3.57
N ARG A 206 -3.68 -12.28 -3.33
CA ARG A 206 -2.64 -11.22 -3.33
C ARG A 206 -2.49 -10.59 -4.71
N PHE A 207 -2.52 -11.41 -5.78
CA PHE A 207 -2.50 -10.91 -7.14
C PHE A 207 -3.74 -10.06 -7.46
N ILE A 208 -4.94 -10.51 -7.09
CA ILE A 208 -6.19 -9.76 -7.31
C ILE A 208 -6.14 -8.40 -6.61
N ALA A 209 -5.62 -8.32 -5.39
CA ALA A 209 -5.43 -7.06 -4.69
C ALA A 209 -4.42 -6.13 -5.40
N LEU A 210 -3.30 -6.65 -5.87
CA LEU A 210 -2.32 -5.87 -6.64
C LEU A 210 -2.88 -5.41 -7.98
N ALA A 211 -3.59 -6.28 -8.71
CA ALA A 211 -4.24 -5.95 -9.96
C ALA A 211 -5.28 -4.83 -9.74
N THR A 212 -6.07 -4.91 -8.69
CA THR A 212 -7.04 -3.86 -8.33
C THR A 212 -6.32 -2.54 -8.00
N LEU A 213 -5.21 -2.59 -7.26
CA LEU A 213 -4.42 -1.41 -6.93
C LEU A 213 -3.77 -0.75 -8.15
N PHE A 214 -3.25 -1.52 -9.10
CA PHE A 214 -2.49 -0.97 -10.23
C PHE A 214 -3.35 -0.65 -11.46
N PHE A 215 -4.49 -1.31 -11.61
CA PHE A 215 -5.41 -1.11 -12.74
C PHE A 215 -6.63 -0.26 -12.38
N GLN A 216 -6.70 0.27 -11.16
CA GLN A 216 -7.64 1.36 -10.82
C GLN A 216 -7.40 2.59 -11.70
N SER A 217 -8.43 3.44 -11.83
CA SER A 217 -8.36 4.70 -12.58
C SER A 217 -7.14 5.56 -12.16
N PRO A 218 -6.50 6.30 -13.08
CA PRO A 218 -5.53 7.34 -12.73
C PRO A 218 -6.15 8.48 -11.93
#